data_AF-J7RKM4-F1
#
_entry.id   AF-J7RKM4-F1
#
_cell.length_a   1.000
_cell.length_b   1.000
_cell.length_c   1.000
_cell.angle_alpha   90.00
_cell.angle_beta   90.00
_cell.angle_gamma   90.00
#
_symmetry.space_group_name_H-M   'P 1'
#
loop_
_entity.id
_entity.type
_entity.pdbx_description
1 polymer ?
#
loop_
_entity_poly.entity_id
_entity_poly.type
_entity_poly.pdbx_seq_one_letter_code
_entity_poly.pdbx_strand_id
1 'polypeptide(L)'
;MRPTVVKMARVYAPKIKFVGTRHPVFPRLASDAAVHPCATSGVRPGSPGCIAVDAFLKKQTPFVVEKVQAHAQAQAQTKAIPGRYTYTDRPLGENEVDSVFKLPARFQYRTLDDAEIEAINAGGATH
;
A
#
# COMPACT_ATOMS: atom_id res chain seq x y z
N MET A 1 2.25 33.43 3.77
CA MET A 1 2.74 32.21 3.05
C MET A 1 1.81 31.94 1.88
N ARG A 2 2.32 31.91 0.64
CA ARG A 2 1.53 31.65 -0.58
C ARG A 2 1.22 30.14 -0.69
N PRO A 3 0.00 29.73 -1.08
CA PRO A 3 -0.38 28.31 -1.10
C PRO A 3 0.34 27.57 -2.23
N THR A 4 1.14 26.57 -1.84
CA THR A 4 1.91 25.66 -2.72
C THR A 4 1.04 24.66 -3.50
N VAL A 5 -0.25 24.57 -3.16
CA VAL A 5 -1.20 23.61 -3.74
C VAL A 5 -1.41 23.84 -5.25
N VAL A 6 -1.33 25.10 -5.71
CA VAL A 6 -1.53 25.44 -7.14
C VAL A 6 -0.39 24.92 -8.03
N LYS A 7 0.82 24.72 -7.49
CA LYS A 7 1.98 24.28 -8.28
C LYS A 7 2.01 22.77 -8.54
N MET A 8 1.38 21.94 -7.71
CA MET A 8 1.35 20.48 -7.95
C MET A 8 0.26 20.04 -8.94
N ALA A 9 -0.82 20.80 -9.08
CA ALA A 9 -1.90 20.49 -10.03
C ALA A 9 -1.43 20.48 -11.50
N ARG A 10 -0.38 21.25 -11.84
CA ARG A 10 0.18 21.27 -13.20
C ARG A 10 1.14 20.11 -13.50
N VAL A 11 1.76 19.51 -12.48
CA VAL A 11 2.74 18.42 -12.63
C VAL A 11 2.04 17.07 -12.82
N TYR A 12 0.88 16.88 -12.18
CA TYR A 12 0.06 15.67 -12.26
C TYR A 12 -1.17 15.82 -13.16
N ALA A 13 -1.14 16.71 -14.15
CA ALA A 13 -2.19 16.75 -15.16
C ALA A 13 -2.07 15.46 -16.02
N PRO A 14 -3.07 14.56 -16.04
CA PRO A 14 -3.02 13.35 -16.84
C PRO A 14 -2.88 13.71 -18.32
N LYS A 15 -1.84 13.21 -18.98
CA LYS A 15 -1.51 13.46 -20.40
C LYS A 15 -2.39 12.65 -21.36
N ILE A 16 -3.66 12.44 -21.04
CA ILE A 16 -4.57 11.75 -21.96
C ILE A 16 -4.92 12.75 -23.07
N LYS A 17 -4.17 12.69 -24.17
CA LYS A 17 -4.50 13.38 -25.41
C LYS A 17 -5.60 12.57 -26.09
N PHE A 18 -6.86 12.93 -25.87
CA PHE A 18 -7.95 12.41 -26.69
C PHE A 18 -7.75 12.94 -28.11
N VAL A 19 -7.41 12.07 -29.05
CA VAL A 19 -7.36 12.41 -30.47
C VAL A 19 -8.80 12.41 -30.97
N GLY A 20 -9.45 13.58 -31.01
CA GLY A 20 -10.86 13.73 -31.38
C GLY A 20 -11.50 14.99 -30.82
N THR A 21 -12.72 15.30 -31.27
CA THR A 21 -13.52 16.47 -30.82
C THR A 21 -13.73 16.46 -29.29
N ARG A 22 -14.10 17.64 -28.75
CA ARG A 22 -14.36 17.84 -27.32
C ARG A 22 -15.36 16.77 -26.84
N HIS A 23 -14.91 15.83 -26.02
CA HIS A 23 -15.80 14.80 -25.50
C HIS A 23 -16.87 15.48 -24.63
N PRO A 24 -18.15 15.11 -24.76
CA PRO A 24 -19.17 15.61 -23.86
C PRO A 24 -18.79 15.21 -22.43
N VAL A 25 -18.50 16.21 -21.61
CA VAL A 25 -18.43 16.01 -20.16
C VAL A 25 -19.88 15.82 -19.74
N PHE A 26 -20.32 14.57 -19.64
CA PHE A 26 -21.61 14.28 -19.03
C PHE A 26 -21.49 14.68 -17.55
N PRO A 27 -22.23 15.69 -17.07
CA PRO A 27 -22.34 15.92 -15.65
C PRO A 27 -23.08 14.70 -15.11
N ARG A 28 -22.35 13.67 -14.66
CA ARG A 28 -22.94 12.61 -13.87
C ARG A 28 -23.47 13.30 -12.64
N LEU A 29 -24.78 13.54 -12.61
CA LEU A 29 -25.42 14.07 -11.42
C LEU A 29 -25.14 13.05 -10.30
N ALA A 30 -24.79 13.52 -9.11
CA ALA A 30 -24.59 12.64 -7.97
C ALA A 30 -25.83 11.75 -7.67
N SER A 31 -26.99 12.10 -8.24
CA SER A 31 -28.21 11.28 -8.28
C SER A 31 -28.06 9.94 -9.00
N ASP A 32 -27.14 9.81 -9.95
CA ASP A 32 -27.04 8.64 -10.85
C ASP A 32 -25.93 7.66 -10.42
N ALA A 33 -25.19 7.98 -9.35
CA ALA A 33 -24.22 7.07 -8.80
C ALA A 33 -24.96 5.90 -8.12
N ALA A 34 -25.03 4.76 -8.80
CA ALA A 34 -25.51 3.53 -8.19
C ALA A 34 -24.61 3.13 -7.01
N VAL A 35 -25.22 2.53 -6.00
CA VAL A 35 -24.51 1.95 -4.86
C VAL A 35 -23.65 0.79 -5.38
N HIS A 36 -22.37 0.80 -5.06
CA HIS A 36 -21.49 -0.30 -5.44
C HIS A 36 -21.90 -1.59 -4.68
N PRO A 37 -21.95 -2.77 -5.32
CA PRO A 37 -22.42 -4.01 -4.68
C PRO A 37 -21.64 -4.42 -3.43
N CYS A 38 -20.42 -3.92 -3.28
CA CYS A 38 -19.57 -4.17 -2.10
C CYS A 38 -19.80 -3.19 -0.94
N ALA A 39 -20.69 -2.20 -1.07
CA ALA A 39 -21.03 -1.30 0.01
C ALA A 39 -21.89 -2.04 1.04
N THR A 40 -21.28 -2.45 2.15
CA THR A 40 -21.90 -3.27 3.21
C THR A 40 -23.19 -2.69 3.79
N SER A 41 -23.38 -1.38 3.71
CA SER A 41 -24.54 -0.64 4.24
C SER A 41 -25.41 -0.01 3.15
N GLY A 42 -25.11 -0.26 1.87
CA GLY A 42 -25.81 0.36 0.75
C GLY A 42 -25.65 1.88 0.67
N VAL A 43 -24.70 2.46 1.41
CA VAL A 43 -24.52 3.90 1.53
C VAL A 43 -23.90 4.46 0.25
N ARG A 44 -24.63 5.37 -0.41
CA ARG A 44 -24.12 6.13 -1.56
C ARG A 44 -23.28 7.31 -1.09
N PRO A 45 -22.19 7.68 -1.80
CA PRO A 45 -21.51 8.95 -1.57
C PRO A 45 -22.49 10.14 -1.57
N GLY A 46 -22.47 10.95 -0.52
CA GLY A 46 -23.35 12.12 -0.37
C GLY A 46 -24.79 11.81 0.05
N SER A 47 -25.11 10.57 0.42
CA SER A 47 -26.40 10.21 1.04
C SER A 47 -26.49 10.74 2.48
N PRO A 48 -27.69 10.84 3.08
CA PRO A 48 -27.87 11.36 4.45
C PRO A 48 -27.17 10.52 5.54
N GLY A 49 -26.72 9.30 5.22
CA GLY A 49 -25.89 8.47 6.12
C GLY A 49 -24.39 8.76 6.04
N CYS A 50 -23.94 9.60 5.11
CA CYS A 50 -22.53 9.99 5.00
C CYS A 50 -22.20 11.16 5.94
N ILE A 51 -21.09 11.03 6.65
CA ILE A 51 -20.50 12.14 7.40
C ILE A 51 -19.86 13.11 6.40
N ALA A 52 -20.05 14.42 6.60
CA ALA A 52 -19.37 15.44 5.80
C ALA A 52 -17.85 15.33 5.98
N VAL A 53 -17.10 15.48 4.88
CA VAL A 53 -15.64 15.33 4.86
C VAL A 53 -14.97 16.22 5.91
N ASP A 54 -15.42 17.47 6.05
CA ASP A 54 -14.88 18.41 7.03
C ASP A 54 -15.09 17.95 8.49
N ALA A 55 -16.24 17.33 8.78
CA ALA A 55 -16.54 16.81 10.11
C ALA A 55 -15.71 15.55 10.44
N PHE A 56 -15.38 14.75 9.42
CA PHE A 56 -14.51 13.60 9.56
C PHE A 56 -13.04 14.02 9.78
N LEU A 57 -12.55 14.97 8.98
CA LEU A 57 -11.16 15.45 9.05
C LEU A 57 -10.84 16.15 10.38
N LYS A 58 -11.81 16.82 11.02
CA LYS A 58 -11.64 17.42 12.35
C LYS A 58 -11.31 16.41 13.46
N LYS A 59 -11.70 15.14 13.29
CA LYS A 59 -11.44 14.07 14.27
C LYS A 59 -10.10 13.38 14.02
N GLN A 60 -9.46 13.63 12.88
CA GLN A 60 -8.17 13.05 12.56
C GLN A 60 -7.04 13.91 13.12
N THR A 61 -6.09 13.27 13.79
CA THR A 61 -4.81 13.92 14.13
C THR A 61 -4.09 14.26 12.83
N PRO A 62 -3.63 15.50 12.64
CA PRO A 62 -2.91 15.87 11.43
C PRO A 62 -1.65 15.02 11.32
N PHE A 63 -1.46 14.40 10.16
CA PHE A 63 -0.23 13.69 9.87
C PHE A 63 0.91 14.71 9.73
N VAL A 64 1.79 14.74 10.73
CA VAL A 64 2.98 15.58 10.71
C VAL A 64 4.15 14.74 10.19
N VAL A 65 4.64 15.08 9.00
CA VAL A 65 5.91 14.54 8.50
C VAL A 65 7.03 15.25 9.24
N GLU A 66 7.46 14.66 10.35
CA GLU A 66 8.69 15.08 11.00
C GLU A 66 9.87 14.60 10.17
N LYS A 67 10.82 15.51 9.90
CA LYS A 67 12.10 15.10 9.34
C LYS A 67 12.74 14.20 10.37
N VAL A 68 13.07 12.96 9.98
CA VAL A 68 13.97 12.10 10.74
C VAL A 68 15.22 12.93 10.98
N GLN A 69 15.42 13.39 12.20
CA GLN A 69 16.69 13.98 12.58
C GLN A 69 17.68 12.86 12.37
N ALA A 70 18.59 13.03 11.41
CA ALA A 70 19.73 12.16 11.30
C ALA A 70 20.43 12.26 12.65
N HIS A 71 20.26 11.26 13.49
CA HIS A 71 21.14 11.07 14.63
C HIS A 71 22.52 10.96 14.00
N ALA A 72 23.30 12.04 14.12
CA ALA A 72 24.68 12.07 13.75
C ALA A 72 25.32 10.84 14.39
N GLN A 73 25.79 9.93 13.53
CA GLN A 73 26.61 8.75 13.81
C GLN A 73 26.86 8.51 15.31
N ALA A 74 25.87 7.97 16.00
CA ALA A 74 26.11 7.38 17.30
C ALA A 74 26.57 5.95 17.01
N GLN A 75 27.89 5.74 17.02
CA GLN A 75 28.46 4.46 17.43
C GLN A 75 27.98 4.18 18.86
N ALA A 76 26.72 3.81 19.00
CA ALA A 76 26.11 3.49 20.28
C ALA A 76 26.08 1.98 20.37
N GLN A 77 27.00 1.45 21.18
CA GLN A 77 26.86 0.17 21.84
C GLN A 77 25.40 0.02 22.28
N THR A 78 24.72 -0.94 21.67
CA THR A 78 23.33 -1.27 21.94
C THR A 78 23.21 -1.82 23.35
N LYS A 79 22.94 -0.95 24.33
CA LYS A 79 22.31 -1.41 25.58
C LYS A 79 20.97 -2.02 25.19
N ALA A 80 20.89 -3.34 25.34
CA ALA A 80 19.74 -4.15 25.02
C ALA A 80 18.48 -3.60 25.72
N ILE A 81 17.50 -3.18 24.92
CA ILE A 81 16.12 -3.01 25.39
C ILE A 81 15.60 -4.44 25.61
N PRO A 82 15.13 -4.81 26.82
CA PRO A 82 14.61 -6.16 27.05
C PRO A 82 13.42 -6.40 26.11
N GLY A 83 13.54 -7.41 25.24
CA GLY A 83 12.52 -7.79 24.27
C GLY A 83 12.69 -7.25 22.84
N ARG A 84 13.71 -6.43 22.54
CA ARG A 84 14.04 -6.07 21.15
C ARG A 84 15.26 -6.84 20.66
N TYR A 85 15.09 -7.51 19.51
CA TYR A 85 16.18 -8.21 18.82
C TYR A 85 17.31 -7.23 18.47
N THR A 86 18.50 -7.48 18.99
CA THR A 86 19.74 -6.79 18.62
C THR A 86 20.52 -7.67 17.64
N TYR A 87 20.68 -7.21 16.41
CA TYR A 87 21.51 -7.89 15.43
C TYR A 87 22.97 -7.86 15.88
N THR A 88 23.58 -9.03 16.01
CA THR A 88 25.01 -9.21 16.27
C THR A 88 25.61 -9.90 15.05
N ASP A 89 26.61 -9.26 14.45
CA ASP A 89 27.38 -9.86 13.35
C ASP A 89 28.29 -10.97 13.95
N ARG A 90 27.73 -12.16 14.07
CA ARG A 90 28.39 -13.37 14.59
C ARG A 90 28.34 -14.48 13.54
N PRO A 91 29.32 -15.40 13.53
CA PRO A 91 29.21 -16.59 12.70
C PRO A 91 27.99 -17.43 13.08
N LEU A 92 27.48 -18.16 12.09
CA LEU A 92 26.38 -19.12 12.25
C LEU A 92 26.76 -20.16 13.30
N GLY A 93 25.84 -20.41 14.24
CA GLY A 93 25.98 -21.43 15.26
C GLY A 93 25.66 -22.83 14.72
N GLU A 94 25.82 -23.84 15.58
CA GLU A 94 25.46 -25.21 15.22
C GLU A 94 23.95 -25.31 14.93
N ASN A 95 23.61 -25.85 13.75
CA ASN A 95 22.24 -25.98 13.22
C ASN A 95 21.58 -24.67 12.74
N GLU A 96 22.31 -23.57 12.64
CA GLU A 96 21.84 -22.38 11.93
C GLU A 96 22.22 -22.46 10.45
N VAL A 97 21.33 -21.99 9.57
CA VAL A 97 21.58 -21.95 8.12
C VAL A 97 21.53 -20.52 7.62
N ASP A 98 22.40 -20.21 6.66
CA ASP A 98 22.52 -18.93 5.99
C ASP A 98 21.41 -18.69 4.96
N SER A 99 20.75 -19.75 4.51
CA SER A 99 19.72 -19.68 3.47
C SER A 99 18.55 -20.62 3.74
N VAL A 100 17.36 -20.18 3.34
CA VAL A 100 16.11 -20.95 3.44
C VAL A 100 16.20 -22.27 2.67
N PHE A 101 16.95 -22.31 1.56
CA PHE A 101 17.14 -23.53 0.75
C PHE A 101 18.02 -24.59 1.42
N LYS A 102 18.71 -24.24 2.51
CA LYS A 102 19.53 -25.15 3.30
C LYS A 102 18.79 -25.65 4.56
N LEU A 103 17.57 -25.17 4.81
CA LEU A 103 16.72 -25.70 5.87
C LEU A 103 16.33 -27.16 5.56
N PRO A 104 15.97 -27.97 6.56
CA PRO A 104 15.33 -29.26 6.34
C PRO A 104 14.09 -29.12 5.44
N ALA A 105 13.84 -30.09 4.56
CA ALA A 105 12.77 -30.05 3.55
C ALA A 105 11.37 -29.71 4.11
N ARG A 106 11.06 -30.12 5.35
CA ARG A 106 9.81 -29.79 6.05
C ARG A 106 9.59 -28.29 6.33
N PHE A 107 10.67 -27.51 6.32
CA PHE A 107 10.66 -26.06 6.55
C PHE A 107 11.01 -25.26 5.28
N GLN A 108 11.30 -25.94 4.18
CA GLN A 108 11.46 -25.29 2.88
C GLN A 108 10.08 -25.00 2.32
N TYR A 109 9.95 -23.89 1.60
CA TYR A 109 8.75 -23.66 0.79
C TYR A 109 8.70 -24.73 -0.30
N ARG A 110 7.52 -25.34 -0.49
CA ARG A 110 7.28 -26.20 -1.64
C ARG A 110 7.40 -25.35 -2.90
N THR A 111 8.36 -25.68 -3.76
CA THR A 111 8.43 -25.12 -5.11
C THR A 111 7.24 -25.63 -5.92
N LEU A 112 6.65 -24.76 -6.73
CA LEU A 112 5.59 -25.17 -7.65
C LEU A 112 6.18 -26.07 -8.73
N ASP A 113 5.48 -27.16 -9.02
CA ASP A 113 5.85 -28.04 -10.14
C ASP A 113 5.49 -27.34 -11.48
N ASP A 114 6.19 -27.65 -12.57
CA ASP A 114 6.00 -26.97 -13.87
C ASP A 114 4.53 -27.01 -14.35
N ALA A 115 3.83 -28.12 -14.08
CA ALA A 115 2.42 -28.27 -14.38
C ALA A 115 1.51 -27.35 -13.53
N GLU A 116 1.88 -27.09 -12.27
CA GLU A 116 1.17 -26.15 -11.40
C GLU A 116 1.40 -24.71 -11.88
N ILE A 117 2.63 -24.40 -12.31
CA ILE A 117 2.98 -23.09 -12.88
C ILE A 117 2.18 -22.84 -14.17
N GLU A 118 2.10 -23.84 -15.06
CA GLU A 118 1.32 -23.75 -16.29
C GLU A 118 -0.18 -23.60 -16.00
N ALA A 119 -0.73 -24.37 -15.05
CA ALA A 119 -2.13 -24.25 -14.65
C ALA A 119 -2.47 -22.86 -14.09
N ILE A 120 -1.60 -22.26 -13.27
CA ILE A 120 -1.78 -20.90 -12.75
C ILE A 120 -1.73 -19.88 -13.90
N ASN A 121 -0.76 -20.01 -14.81
CA ASN A 121 -0.59 -19.11 -15.94
C ASN A 121 -1.72 -19.22 -16.97
N ALA A 122 -2.29 -20.41 -17.14
CA ALA A 122 -3.45 -20.67 -17.99
C ALA A 122 -4.79 -20.26 -17.34
N GLY A 123 -4.77 -19.66 -16.14
CA GLY A 123 -5.97 -19.16 -15.48
C GLY A 123 -6.82 -20.23 -14.80
N GLY A 124 -6.22 -21.38 -14.45
CA GLY A 124 -6.90 -22.47 -13.74
C GLY A 124 -7.93 -23.22 -14.58
N ALA A 125 -7.92 -23.07 -15.91
CA ALA A 125 -8.78 -23.81 -16.81
C ALA A 125 -8.25 -25.24 -17.01
N THR A 126 -8.58 -26.14 -16.09
CA THR A 126 -8.46 -27.58 -16.31
C THR A 126 -9.60 -28.07 -17.21
N HIS A 127 -9.26 -28.86 -18.23
CA HIS A 127 -10.19 -29.74 -18.94
C HIS A 127 -10.85 -30.76 -18.01
#